data_AF-A0A9X0XDS9-F1
#
_entry.id   AF-A0A9X0XDS9-F1
#
_cell.length_a   1.000
_cell.length_b   1.000
_cell.length_c   1.000
_cell.angle_alpha   90.00
_cell.angle_beta   90.00
_cell.angle_gamma   90.00
#
_symmetry.space_group_name_H-M   'P 1'
#
loop_
_entity.id
_entity.type
_entity.pdbx_description
1 polymer ?
#
loop_
_entity_poly.entity_id
_entity_poly.type
_entity_poly.pdbx_seq_one_letter_code
_entity_poly.pdbx_strand_id
1 'polypeptide(L)'
;MNLRPRLFGWRCGANLLLLAVLTWAAIHQLTQPLWDEPEIVLEMGGTYEDLRRNSSAPFSPEIRGHIWFGIPMSDARLRFVDPQFGFTTPAARFFTVNFDDNVIYGIRMSPQVEPLLIDDALKVVLDLQDQWREKGWVAKGLRRNPTIADTPEWRAYLRKGILAGRSYWQAGDKYQVMLVLARFEDYRNPTEERYLSTLALAKPWTPFDEIEDMYDEPSHFPAPQPN
;
A
#
# COMPACT_ATOMS: atom_id res chain seq x y z
N MET A 1 -33.09 55.20 35.27
CA MET A 1 -33.41 54.27 34.16
C MET A 1 -32.20 53.38 33.91
N ASN A 2 -32.36 52.08 34.15
CA ASN A 2 -31.30 51.07 34.17
C ASN A 2 -30.89 50.64 32.75
N LEU A 3 -29.63 50.85 32.37
CA LEU A 3 -29.00 50.27 31.19
C LEU A 3 -28.09 49.11 31.63
N ARG A 4 -28.62 47.88 31.75
CA ARG A 4 -27.79 46.65 31.80
C ARG A 4 -28.62 45.38 31.54
N PRO A 5 -28.92 45.04 30.27
CA PRO A 5 -29.17 43.64 29.91
C PRO A 5 -28.27 43.09 28.79
N ARG A 6 -27.54 43.92 28.02
CA ARG A 6 -26.86 43.48 26.79
C ARG A 6 -25.52 42.76 26.98
N LEU A 7 -24.75 43.10 28.01
CA LEU A 7 -23.40 42.52 28.23
C LEU A 7 -23.43 41.08 28.78
N PHE A 8 -24.50 40.71 29.49
CA PHE A 8 -24.65 39.38 30.09
C PHE A 8 -24.97 38.31 29.02
N GLY A 9 -25.88 38.64 28.07
CA GLY A 9 -26.23 37.73 26.97
C GLY A 9 -25.07 37.45 26.01
N TRP A 10 -24.21 38.43 25.74
CA TRP A 10 -23.07 38.26 24.82
C TRP A 10 -21.94 37.41 25.42
N ARG A 11 -21.65 37.57 26.72
CA ARG A 11 -20.67 36.74 27.44
C ARG A 11 -21.15 35.30 27.61
N CYS A 12 -22.44 35.09 27.90
CA CYS A 12 -23.01 33.74 27.93
C CYS A 12 -23.00 33.08 26.55
N GLY A 13 -23.33 33.81 25.49
CA GLY A 13 -23.24 33.30 24.11
C GLY A 13 -21.81 32.93 23.70
N ALA A 14 -20.83 33.77 24.05
CA ALA A 14 -19.41 33.49 23.78
C ALA A 14 -18.90 32.26 24.55
N ASN A 15 -19.29 32.11 25.82
CA ASN A 15 -18.92 30.92 26.62
C ASN A 15 -19.58 29.64 26.10
N LEU A 16 -20.83 29.70 25.64
CA LEU A 16 -21.51 28.57 25.03
C LEU A 16 -20.89 28.17 23.69
N LEU A 17 -20.49 29.14 22.86
CA LEU A 17 -19.75 28.88 21.63
C LEU A 17 -18.39 28.26 21.92
N LEU A 18 -17.65 28.77 22.90
CA LEU A 18 -16.37 28.19 23.31
C LEU A 18 -16.55 26.74 23.81
N LEU A 19 -17.56 26.49 24.64
CA LEU A 19 -17.89 25.14 25.11
C LEU A 19 -18.24 24.20 23.95
N ALA A 20 -19.03 24.66 22.98
CA ALA A 20 -19.38 23.88 21.79
C ALA A 20 -18.16 23.55 20.92
N VAL A 21 -17.23 24.50 20.76
CA VAL A 21 -15.96 24.26 20.04
C VAL A 21 -15.08 23.27 20.79
N LEU A 22 -14.99 23.38 22.11
CA LEU A 22 -14.19 22.46 22.93
C LEU A 22 -14.79 21.04 22.95
N THR A 23 -16.11 20.91 23.03
CA THR A 23 -16.77 19.60 22.94
C THR A 23 -16.63 19.00 21.54
N TRP A 24 -16.77 19.80 20.48
CA TRP A 24 -16.52 19.33 19.11
C TRP A 24 -15.06 18.87 18.91
N ALA A 25 -14.08 19.65 19.38
CA ALA A 25 -12.68 19.30 19.30
C ALA A 25 -12.37 18.02 20.10
N ALA A 26 -12.94 17.88 21.30
CA ALA A 26 -12.78 16.69 22.12
C ALA A 26 -13.42 15.46 21.44
N ILE A 27 -14.66 15.57 20.93
CA ILE A 27 -15.32 14.49 20.19
C ILE A 27 -14.47 14.09 19.00
N HIS A 28 -14.06 15.06 18.18
CA HIS A 28 -13.23 14.80 17.00
C HIS A 28 -11.92 14.09 17.38
N GLN A 29 -11.22 14.56 18.41
CA GLN A 29 -9.97 13.94 18.87
C GLN A 29 -10.17 12.55 19.49
N LEU A 30 -11.26 12.31 20.21
CA LEU A 30 -11.60 11.00 20.76
C LEU A 30 -12.09 10.02 19.68
N THR A 31 -12.72 10.51 18.62
CA THR A 31 -13.26 9.65 17.57
C THR A 31 -12.28 9.41 16.43
N GLN A 32 -11.30 10.29 16.16
CA GLN A 32 -10.30 10.14 15.08
C GLN A 32 -9.75 8.69 14.91
N PRO A 33 -9.36 7.97 15.98
CA PRO A 33 -8.89 6.58 15.86
C PRO A 33 -9.92 5.58 15.32
N LEU A 34 -11.22 5.90 15.41
CA LEU A 34 -12.33 5.08 14.89
C LEU A 34 -12.57 5.30 13.39
N TRP A 35 -12.00 6.36 12.80
CA TRP A 35 -12.12 6.70 11.38
C TRP A 35 -10.80 6.54 10.61
N ASP A 36 -9.70 6.28 11.32
CA ASP A 36 -8.45 5.91 10.68
C ASP A 36 -8.61 4.57 9.97
N GLU A 37 -8.20 4.54 8.71
CA GLU A 37 -8.23 3.33 7.88
C GLU A 37 -7.43 2.22 8.58
N PRO A 38 -8.00 1.01 8.78
CA PRO A 38 -7.32 -0.06 9.50
C PRO A 38 -5.92 -0.33 8.92
N GLU A 39 -4.94 -0.47 9.80
CA GLU A 39 -3.54 -0.63 9.42
C GLU A 39 -2.99 -1.96 9.89
N ILE A 40 -2.15 -2.55 9.04
CA ILE A 40 -1.17 -3.56 9.41
C ILE A 40 0.19 -2.90 9.45
N VAL A 41 0.76 -2.83 10.65
CA VAL A 41 2.08 -2.28 10.91
C VAL A 41 3.04 -3.44 11.10
N LEU A 42 4.06 -3.52 10.26
CA LEU A 42 5.07 -4.57 10.38
C LEU A 42 6.44 -4.09 9.93
N GLU A 43 7.44 -4.80 10.44
CA GLU A 43 8.82 -4.77 9.97
C GLU A 43 9.20 -6.17 9.49
N MET A 44 10.08 -6.25 8.47
CA MET A 44 10.52 -7.54 7.95
C MET A 44 11.46 -8.22 8.95
N GLY A 45 11.16 -9.48 9.32
CA GLY A 45 11.85 -10.19 10.41
C GLY A 45 11.28 -9.91 11.80
N GLY A 46 10.29 -9.02 11.93
CA GLY A 46 9.53 -8.83 13.17
C GLY A 46 8.61 -10.02 13.47
N THR A 47 7.99 -10.01 14.66
CA THR A 47 7.16 -11.14 15.11
C THR A 47 5.66 -10.93 14.87
N TYR A 48 4.90 -12.03 14.87
CA TYR A 48 3.44 -12.00 14.89
C TYR A 48 2.88 -11.13 16.05
N GLU A 49 3.50 -11.19 17.23
CA GLU A 49 3.06 -10.42 18.40
C GLU A 49 3.33 -8.92 18.24
N ASP A 50 4.46 -8.54 17.63
CA ASP A 50 4.75 -7.13 17.34
C ASP A 50 3.76 -6.59 16.30
N LEU A 51 3.47 -7.36 15.25
CA LEU A 51 2.44 -7.02 14.28
C LEU A 51 1.09 -6.82 14.97
N ARG A 52 0.65 -7.80 15.78
CA ARG A 52 -0.65 -7.73 16.48
C ARG A 52 -0.73 -6.53 17.42
N ARG A 53 0.37 -6.19 18.12
CA ARG A 53 0.41 -5.08 19.07
C ARG A 53 0.38 -3.71 18.37
N ASN A 54 1.07 -3.59 17.24
CA ASN A 54 1.30 -2.31 16.58
C ASN A 54 0.26 -2.00 15.49
N SER A 55 -0.55 -3.00 15.09
CA SER A 55 -1.59 -2.87 14.07
C SER A 55 -2.94 -2.50 14.69
N SER A 56 -3.75 -1.74 13.95
CA SER A 56 -5.14 -1.43 14.32
C SER A 56 -6.13 -2.41 13.71
N ALA A 57 -5.80 -3.03 12.57
CA ALA A 57 -6.63 -4.05 11.95
C ALA A 57 -6.55 -5.37 12.74
N PRO A 58 -7.70 -6.01 13.06
CA PRO A 58 -7.68 -7.36 13.62
C PRO A 58 -7.00 -8.33 12.65
N PHE A 59 -6.27 -9.30 13.18
CA PHE A 59 -5.45 -10.21 12.38
C PHE A 59 -5.78 -11.67 12.69
N SER A 60 -5.63 -12.55 11.69
CA SER A 60 -5.84 -13.98 11.82
C SER A 60 -5.00 -14.57 12.96
N PRO A 61 -5.50 -15.58 13.70
CA PRO A 61 -4.76 -16.18 14.81
C PRO A 61 -3.44 -16.83 14.36
N GLU A 62 -2.45 -16.86 15.26
CA GLU A 62 -1.14 -17.49 15.06
C GLU A 62 -1.26 -19.01 14.82
N ILE A 63 -0.49 -19.54 13.89
CA ILE A 63 -0.31 -20.98 13.68
C ILE A 63 1.16 -21.32 13.92
N ARG A 64 1.46 -21.97 15.04
CA ARG A 64 2.85 -22.31 15.43
C ARG A 64 3.40 -23.55 14.74
N GLY A 65 4.72 -23.62 14.60
CA GLY A 65 5.48 -24.78 14.14
C GLY A 65 5.41 -25.04 12.64
N HIS A 66 4.99 -24.07 11.84
CA HIS A 66 4.78 -24.22 10.40
C HIS A 66 5.20 -22.95 9.65
N ILE A 67 5.43 -23.07 8.34
CA ILE A 67 5.36 -21.94 7.43
C ILE A 67 3.88 -21.71 7.10
N TRP A 68 3.39 -20.49 7.29
CA TRP A 68 1.97 -20.18 7.11
C TRP A 68 1.74 -18.75 6.64
N PHE A 69 0.50 -18.46 6.26
CA PHE A 69 0.06 -17.15 5.82
C PHE A 69 -1.06 -16.66 6.74
N GLY A 70 -0.88 -15.47 7.30
CA GLY A 70 -1.91 -14.75 8.03
C GLY A 70 -2.54 -13.66 7.17
N ILE A 71 -3.76 -13.25 7.52
CA ILE A 71 -4.49 -12.19 6.83
C ILE A 71 -5.11 -11.22 7.84
N PRO A 72 -5.24 -9.92 7.48
CA PRO A 72 -6.12 -9.01 8.19
C PRO A 72 -7.56 -9.49 8.05
N MET A 73 -8.36 -9.27 9.10
CA MET A 73 -9.78 -9.66 9.13
C MET A 73 -10.69 -8.56 8.56
N SER A 74 -10.12 -7.46 8.09
CA SER A 74 -10.77 -6.34 7.42
C SER A 74 -9.89 -5.81 6.30
N ASP A 75 -10.45 -5.03 5.37
CA ASP A 75 -9.65 -4.25 4.43
C ASP A 75 -8.67 -3.37 5.23
N ALA A 76 -7.39 -3.41 4.89
CA ALA A 76 -6.35 -2.73 5.67
C ALA A 76 -5.19 -2.27 4.80
N ARG A 77 -4.58 -1.14 5.16
CA ARG A 77 -3.35 -0.68 4.52
C ARG A 77 -2.11 -1.27 5.17
N LEU A 78 -1.03 -1.39 4.41
CA LEU A 78 0.29 -1.70 4.94
C LEU A 78 0.99 -0.41 5.38
N ARG A 79 1.57 -0.44 6.59
CA ARG A 79 2.63 0.47 7.02
C ARG A 79 3.89 -0.35 7.24
N PHE A 80 4.76 -0.36 6.23
CA PHE A 80 6.05 -1.03 6.31
C PHE A 80 7.04 -0.16 7.07
N VAL A 81 7.51 -0.65 8.22
CA VAL A 81 8.41 0.08 9.11
C VAL A 81 9.84 -0.31 8.84
N ASP A 82 10.61 0.64 8.31
CA ASP A 82 12.08 0.65 8.30
C ASP A 82 12.53 2.13 8.36
N PRO A 83 13.58 2.48 9.13
CA PRO A 83 14.02 3.87 9.28
C PRO A 83 14.38 4.59 7.97
N GLN A 84 14.83 3.84 6.96
CA GLN A 84 15.24 4.38 5.66
C GLN A 84 14.24 3.99 4.58
N PHE A 85 13.81 2.73 4.54
CA PHE A 85 13.11 2.12 3.41
C PHE A 85 11.60 1.97 3.63
N GLY A 86 11.07 2.42 4.77
CA GLY A 86 9.64 2.30 5.09
C GLY A 86 8.73 3.05 4.11
N PHE A 87 7.55 2.48 3.87
CA PHE A 87 6.53 3.07 2.97
C PHE A 87 5.12 2.61 3.40
N THR A 88 4.10 3.25 2.82
CA THR A 88 2.69 2.92 3.06
C THR A 88 1.95 2.61 1.77
N THR A 89 0.89 1.81 1.87
CA THR A 89 -0.01 1.52 0.74
C THR A 89 -1.40 2.11 0.97
N PRO A 90 -2.26 2.19 -0.06
CA PRO A 90 -3.71 2.18 0.13
C PRO A 90 -4.19 0.90 0.83
N ALA A 91 -5.45 0.89 1.30
CA ALA A 91 -6.06 -0.32 1.83
C ALA A 91 -6.20 -1.42 0.77
N ALA A 92 -6.02 -2.65 1.24
CA ALA A 92 -6.07 -3.85 0.46
C ALA A 92 -7.09 -4.83 1.03
N ARG A 93 -7.88 -5.42 0.14
CA ARG A 93 -8.73 -6.57 0.49
C ARG A 93 -7.97 -7.88 0.45
N PHE A 94 -7.12 -8.03 -0.55
CA PHE A 94 -6.17 -9.14 -0.61
C PHE A 94 -4.87 -8.70 0.03
N PHE A 95 -4.59 -9.19 1.23
CA PHE A 95 -3.38 -8.88 1.98
C PHE A 95 -2.97 -10.10 2.82
N THR A 96 -1.88 -10.75 2.42
CA THR A 96 -1.29 -11.86 3.16
C THR A 96 0.06 -11.45 3.73
N VAL A 97 0.33 -11.84 4.98
CA VAL A 97 1.64 -11.79 5.62
C VAL A 97 2.13 -13.22 5.79
N ASN A 98 3.36 -13.47 5.39
CA ASN A 98 3.96 -14.79 5.39
C ASN A 98 4.85 -14.94 6.62
N PHE A 99 4.69 -16.05 7.34
CA PHE A 99 5.38 -16.35 8.58
C PHE A 99 6.14 -17.68 8.50
N ASP A 100 7.36 -17.68 9.03
CA ASP A 100 8.07 -18.89 9.40
C ASP A 100 8.00 -18.99 10.93
N ASP A 101 7.18 -19.93 11.41
CA ASP A 101 6.68 -19.96 12.78
C ASP A 101 6.05 -18.62 13.19
N ASN A 102 6.72 -17.79 13.99
CA ASN A 102 6.24 -16.49 14.42
C ASN A 102 6.91 -15.30 13.71
N VAL A 103 7.86 -15.54 12.80
CA VAL A 103 8.70 -14.50 12.17
C VAL A 103 8.18 -14.14 10.80
N ILE A 104 7.98 -12.84 10.56
CA ILE A 104 7.55 -12.31 9.28
C ILE A 104 8.69 -12.40 8.26
N TYR A 105 8.47 -13.08 7.14
CA TYR A 105 9.48 -13.20 6.08
C TYR A 105 9.02 -12.65 4.72
N GLY A 106 7.74 -12.29 4.58
CA GLY A 106 7.24 -11.69 3.35
C GLY A 106 5.81 -11.20 3.46
N ILE A 107 5.39 -10.43 2.48
CA ILE A 107 3.99 -10.06 2.26
C ILE A 107 3.63 -10.22 0.80
N ARG A 108 2.35 -10.41 0.53
CA ARG A 108 1.76 -10.30 -0.79
C ARG A 108 0.39 -9.63 -0.67
N MET A 109 0.16 -8.59 -1.46
CA MET A 109 -1.09 -7.85 -1.40
C MET A 109 -1.47 -7.25 -2.74
N SER A 110 -2.72 -6.84 -2.87
CA SER A 110 -3.19 -5.93 -3.90
C SER A 110 -3.49 -4.61 -3.21
N PRO A 111 -2.70 -3.53 -3.41
CA PRO A 111 -2.89 -2.23 -2.75
C PRO A 111 -4.13 -1.47 -3.27
N GLN A 112 -5.27 -2.13 -3.20
CA GLN A 112 -6.60 -1.72 -3.62
C GLN A 112 -7.63 -2.69 -3.01
N VAL A 113 -8.82 -2.19 -2.69
CA VAL A 113 -9.91 -3.04 -2.18
C VAL A 113 -10.70 -3.73 -3.30
N GLU A 114 -10.65 -3.17 -4.51
CA GLU A 114 -11.31 -3.71 -5.70
C GLU A 114 -10.49 -3.43 -6.97
N PRO A 115 -10.75 -4.15 -8.07
CA PRO A 115 -10.18 -3.83 -9.38
C PRO A 115 -10.48 -2.38 -9.80
N LEU A 116 -9.44 -1.65 -10.19
CA LEU A 116 -9.50 -0.22 -10.46
C LEU A 116 -9.61 0.07 -11.97
N LEU A 117 -10.11 1.23 -12.33
CA LEU A 117 -9.92 1.75 -13.69
C LEU A 117 -8.43 2.09 -13.90
N ILE A 118 -8.00 2.17 -15.17
CA ILE A 118 -6.58 2.33 -15.50
C ILE A 118 -5.95 3.59 -14.87
N ASP A 119 -6.69 4.69 -14.76
CA ASP A 119 -6.20 5.94 -14.18
C ASP A 119 -5.88 5.78 -12.69
N ASP A 120 -6.82 5.24 -11.93
CA ASP A 120 -6.64 4.99 -10.50
C ASP A 120 -5.58 3.93 -10.23
N ALA A 121 -5.52 2.88 -11.06
CA ALA A 121 -4.52 1.83 -10.94
C ALA A 121 -3.10 2.34 -11.19
N LEU A 122 -2.92 3.19 -12.21
CA LEU A 122 -1.63 3.85 -12.49
C LEU A 122 -1.26 4.81 -11.38
N LYS A 123 -2.22 5.57 -10.83
CA LYS A 123 -1.97 6.45 -9.68
C LYS A 123 -1.39 5.68 -8.49
N VAL A 124 -2.02 4.56 -8.08
CA VAL A 124 -1.51 3.72 -6.98
C VAL A 124 -0.08 3.23 -7.26
N VAL A 125 0.16 2.74 -8.48
CA VAL A 125 1.48 2.22 -8.88
C VAL A 125 2.54 3.32 -8.86
N LEU A 126 2.24 4.48 -9.41
CA LEU A 126 3.18 5.61 -9.47
C LEU A 126 3.47 6.16 -8.07
N ASP A 127 2.44 6.35 -7.24
CA ASP A 127 2.60 6.84 -5.86
C ASP A 127 3.49 5.89 -5.01
N LEU A 128 3.42 4.57 -5.25
CA LEU A 128 4.32 3.60 -4.61
C LEU A 128 5.76 3.70 -5.12
N GLN A 129 5.94 3.76 -6.45
CA GLN A 129 7.27 3.91 -7.05
C GLN A 129 7.94 5.22 -6.62
N ASP A 130 7.18 6.31 -6.48
CA ASP A 130 7.68 7.61 -6.03
C ASP A 130 8.15 7.54 -4.57
N GLN A 131 7.34 6.98 -3.67
CA GLN A 131 7.76 6.72 -2.28
C GLN A 131 9.06 5.90 -2.23
N TRP A 132 9.17 4.86 -3.06
CA TRP A 132 10.37 4.02 -3.11
C TRP A 132 11.60 4.81 -3.57
N ARG A 133 11.50 5.60 -4.64
CA ARG A 133 12.61 6.45 -5.09
C ARG A 133 13.05 7.43 -4.00
N GLU A 134 12.10 8.08 -3.33
CA GLU A 134 12.39 9.02 -2.23
C GLU A 134 13.08 8.35 -1.03
N LYS A 135 12.78 7.07 -0.79
CA LYS A 135 13.33 6.27 0.31
C LYS A 135 14.60 5.49 -0.06
N GLY A 136 15.16 5.75 -1.24
CA GLY A 136 16.42 5.17 -1.68
C GLY A 136 16.32 3.73 -2.19
N TRP A 137 15.11 3.29 -2.56
CA TRP A 137 14.95 2.06 -3.33
C TRP A 137 15.41 2.30 -4.77
N VAL A 138 16.01 1.27 -5.37
CA VAL A 138 16.53 1.30 -6.73
C VAL A 138 15.79 0.28 -7.58
N ALA A 139 15.28 0.70 -8.73
CA ALA A 139 14.67 -0.20 -9.70
C ALA A 139 15.73 -1.09 -10.36
N LYS A 140 15.39 -2.37 -10.60
CA LYS A 140 16.31 -3.40 -11.10
C LYS A 140 15.68 -4.21 -12.23
N GLY A 141 16.54 -4.80 -13.08
CA GLY A 141 16.11 -5.64 -14.20
C GLY A 141 15.34 -4.85 -15.27
N LEU A 142 15.72 -3.57 -15.45
CA LEU A 142 14.97 -2.60 -16.26
C LEU A 142 14.83 -3.01 -17.72
N ARG A 143 15.81 -3.76 -18.24
CA ARG A 143 15.79 -4.25 -19.63
C ARG A 143 14.55 -5.10 -19.93
N ARG A 144 14.15 -5.95 -18.99
CA ARG A 144 12.99 -6.84 -19.11
C ARG A 144 11.74 -6.32 -18.40
N ASN A 145 11.96 -5.65 -17.28
CA ASN A 145 10.92 -5.22 -16.34
C ASN A 145 11.09 -3.72 -16.04
N PRO A 146 10.94 -2.84 -17.05
CA PRO A 146 11.07 -1.41 -16.85
C PRO A 146 10.04 -0.93 -15.82
N THR A 147 10.37 0.16 -15.12
CA THR A 147 9.41 0.81 -14.22
C THR A 147 8.17 1.23 -14.98
N ILE A 148 7.00 1.02 -14.37
CA ILE A 148 5.72 1.34 -15.00
C ILE A 148 5.58 2.87 -15.06
N ALA A 149 5.14 3.40 -16.19
CA ALA A 149 4.92 4.84 -16.37
C ALA A 149 3.51 5.11 -16.91
N ASP A 150 2.98 6.31 -16.63
CA ASP A 150 1.74 6.76 -17.25
C ASP A 150 2.03 7.42 -18.60
N THR A 151 2.14 6.58 -19.63
CA THR A 151 2.27 7.03 -21.03
C THR A 151 1.24 6.34 -21.92
N PRO A 152 0.91 6.91 -23.09
CA PRO A 152 0.02 6.27 -24.06
C PRO A 152 0.48 4.84 -24.43
N GLU A 153 1.79 4.61 -24.54
CA GLU A 153 2.39 3.32 -24.88
C GLU A 153 2.15 2.30 -23.76
N TRP A 154 2.36 2.69 -22.51
CA TRP A 154 2.07 1.87 -21.33
C TRP A 154 0.59 1.51 -21.22
N ARG A 155 -0.29 2.48 -21.42
CA ARG A 155 -1.74 2.24 -21.43
C ARG A 155 -2.15 1.28 -22.54
N ALA A 156 -1.62 1.45 -23.74
CA ALA A 156 -1.87 0.55 -24.86
C ALA A 156 -1.31 -0.86 -24.61
N TYR A 157 -0.15 -0.96 -23.98
CA TYR A 157 0.47 -2.22 -23.58
C TYR A 157 -0.40 -3.00 -22.59
N LEU A 158 -0.86 -2.35 -21.52
CA LEU A 158 -1.67 -2.96 -20.47
C LEU A 158 -3.08 -3.36 -20.95
N ARG A 159 -3.68 -2.57 -21.85
CA ARG A 159 -5.01 -2.84 -22.43
C ARG A 159 -5.12 -4.18 -23.16
N LYS A 160 -4.00 -4.70 -23.70
CA LYS A 160 -3.95 -5.98 -24.42
C LYS A 160 -4.41 -7.18 -23.57
N GLY A 161 -4.43 -7.05 -22.25
CA GLY A 161 -5.03 -8.03 -21.34
C GLY A 161 -4.21 -9.31 -21.09
N ILE A 162 -3.39 -9.73 -22.06
CA ILE A 162 -2.44 -10.84 -21.91
C ILE A 162 -1.07 -10.39 -21.37
N LEU A 163 -0.86 -9.08 -21.26
CA LEU A 163 0.41 -8.49 -20.83
C LEU A 163 0.24 -7.85 -19.45
N ALA A 164 1.32 -7.86 -18.68
CA ALA A 164 1.39 -7.25 -17.37
C ALA A 164 2.63 -6.37 -17.28
N GLY A 165 2.48 -5.15 -16.76
CA GLY A 165 3.62 -4.37 -16.32
C GLY A 165 4.19 -5.02 -15.08
N ARG A 166 5.49 -5.29 -15.09
CA ARG A 166 6.21 -5.82 -13.93
C ARG A 166 7.43 -4.95 -13.71
N SER A 167 7.66 -4.55 -12.46
CA SER A 167 8.88 -3.85 -12.05
C SER A 167 9.40 -4.46 -10.75
N TYR A 168 10.73 -4.42 -10.61
CA TYR A 168 11.42 -4.90 -9.42
C TYR A 168 12.20 -3.77 -8.79
N TRP A 169 12.19 -3.73 -7.46
CA TRP A 169 12.80 -2.67 -6.66
C TRP A 169 13.58 -3.29 -5.52
N GLN A 170 14.70 -2.64 -5.18
CA GLN A 170 15.63 -3.12 -4.19
C GLN A 170 15.97 -2.02 -3.19
N ALA A 171 15.92 -2.36 -1.90
CA ALA A 171 16.34 -1.51 -0.79
C ALA A 171 17.65 -2.06 -0.21
N GLY A 172 18.78 -1.59 -0.74
CA GLY A 172 20.11 -2.08 -0.36
C GLY A 172 20.20 -3.61 -0.47
N ASP A 173 20.86 -4.24 0.49
CA ASP A 173 20.93 -5.70 0.63
C ASP A 173 19.77 -6.29 1.46
N LYS A 174 18.84 -5.45 1.91
CA LYS A 174 17.83 -5.82 2.90
C LYS A 174 16.57 -6.42 2.30
N TYR A 175 16.01 -5.76 1.29
CA TYR A 175 14.66 -6.06 0.81
C TYR A 175 14.54 -5.99 -0.70
N GLN A 176 13.58 -6.77 -1.21
CA GLN A 176 13.17 -6.74 -2.60
C GLN A 176 11.65 -6.61 -2.69
N VAL A 177 11.20 -5.79 -3.63
CA VAL A 177 9.79 -5.62 -3.99
C VAL A 177 9.58 -5.99 -5.44
N MET A 178 8.48 -6.70 -5.70
CA MET A 178 7.93 -6.88 -7.03
C MET A 178 6.58 -6.18 -7.08
N LEU A 179 6.41 -5.32 -8.08
CA LEU A 179 5.15 -4.68 -8.39
C LEU A 179 4.67 -5.13 -9.76
N VAL A 180 3.42 -5.59 -9.82
CA VAL A 180 2.75 -6.01 -11.05
C VAL A 180 1.49 -5.18 -11.23
N LEU A 181 1.23 -4.74 -12.45
CA LEU A 181 -0.04 -4.15 -12.89
C LEU A 181 -0.54 -4.90 -14.11
N ALA A 182 -1.74 -5.45 -14.04
CA ALA A 182 -2.35 -6.19 -15.14
C ALA A 182 -3.83 -5.87 -15.25
N ARG A 183 -4.37 -6.02 -16.47
CA ARG A 183 -5.82 -6.03 -16.66
C ARG A 183 -6.39 -7.27 -15.95
N PHE A 184 -7.52 -7.09 -15.30
CA PHE A 184 -8.21 -8.11 -14.52
C PHE A 184 -9.64 -8.27 -15.04
N GLU A 185 -10.06 -9.51 -15.22
CA GLU A 185 -11.44 -9.83 -15.61
C GLU A 185 -12.33 -9.77 -14.36
N ASP A 186 -12.97 -8.62 -14.14
CA ASP A 186 -13.92 -8.46 -13.03
C ASP A 186 -15.33 -8.87 -13.48
N TYR A 187 -15.76 -10.08 -13.09
CA TYR A 187 -17.09 -10.60 -13.39
C TYR A 187 -18.24 -9.73 -12.85
N ARG A 188 -17.98 -8.87 -11.85
CA ARG A 188 -18.99 -7.94 -11.31
C ARG A 188 -19.20 -6.72 -12.21
N ASN A 189 -18.19 -6.37 -13.01
CA ASN A 189 -18.15 -5.21 -13.90
C ASN A 189 -17.70 -5.64 -15.32
N PRO A 190 -18.44 -6.52 -16.01
CA PRO A 190 -17.95 -7.18 -17.23
C PRO A 190 -17.77 -6.24 -18.43
N THR A 191 -18.36 -5.04 -18.40
CA THR A 191 -18.27 -4.04 -19.47
C THR A 191 -17.10 -3.08 -19.30
N GLU A 192 -16.33 -3.18 -18.21
CA GLU A 192 -15.28 -2.23 -17.87
C GLU A 192 -13.90 -2.85 -17.93
N GLU A 193 -12.93 -2.07 -18.40
CA GLU A 193 -11.52 -2.43 -18.30
C GLU A 193 -11.02 -2.14 -16.89
N ARG A 194 -10.97 -3.20 -16.07
CA ARG A 194 -10.46 -3.12 -14.70
C ARG A 194 -9.05 -3.69 -14.59
N TYR A 195 -8.31 -3.20 -13.60
CA TYR A 195 -6.90 -3.50 -13.40
C TYR A 195 -6.64 -3.86 -11.95
N LEU A 196 -5.77 -4.85 -11.76
CA LEU A 196 -5.31 -5.29 -10.45
C LEU A 196 -3.80 -5.09 -10.36
N SER A 197 -3.38 -4.49 -9.27
CA SER A 197 -1.98 -4.43 -8.86
C SER A 197 -1.66 -5.56 -7.89
N THR A 198 -0.44 -6.06 -7.93
CA THR A 198 0.11 -7.00 -6.95
C THR A 198 1.45 -6.50 -6.49
N LEU A 199 1.58 -6.35 -5.18
CA LEU A 199 2.82 -6.03 -4.50
C LEU A 199 3.27 -7.25 -3.70
N ALA A 200 4.51 -7.67 -3.89
CA ALA A 200 5.18 -8.62 -3.02
C ALA A 200 6.43 -7.97 -2.44
N LEU A 201 6.67 -8.14 -1.15
CA LEU A 201 7.84 -7.62 -0.43
C LEU A 201 8.40 -8.74 0.44
N ALA A 202 9.72 -8.92 0.43
CA ALA A 202 10.42 -9.88 1.28
C ALA A 202 11.90 -9.51 1.41
N LYS A 203 12.65 -10.35 2.12
CA LYS A 203 14.10 -10.45 1.90
C LYS A 203 14.40 -10.82 0.43
N PRO A 204 15.62 -10.52 -0.08
CA PRO A 204 15.95 -10.70 -1.49
C PRO A 204 15.71 -12.14 -1.97
N TRP A 205 15.02 -12.29 -3.11
CA TRP A 205 14.71 -13.60 -3.70
C TRP A 205 15.80 -14.08 -4.67
N THR A 206 16.45 -13.14 -5.33
CA THR A 206 17.50 -13.40 -6.33
C THR A 206 18.71 -12.56 -5.98
N PRO A 207 19.93 -13.13 -6.06
CA PRO A 207 21.16 -12.35 -5.94
C PRO A 207 21.16 -11.18 -6.93
N PHE A 208 21.62 -10.03 -6.46
CA PHE A 208 21.38 -8.76 -7.13
C PHE A 208 22.10 -8.59 -8.47
N ASP A 209 23.27 -9.22 -8.57
CA ASP A 209 24.14 -9.19 -9.74
C ASP A 209 23.54 -10.05 -10.88
N GLU A 210 22.81 -11.11 -10.51
CA GLU A 210 22.18 -12.03 -11.46
C GLU A 210 20.96 -11.44 -12.16
N ILE A 211 20.28 -10.45 -11.56
CA ILE A 211 19.08 -9.85 -12.16
C ILE A 211 19.42 -9.06 -13.43
N GLU A 212 20.59 -8.41 -13.47
CA GLU A 212 21.04 -7.64 -14.64
C GLU A 212 21.75 -8.54 -15.66
N ASP A 213 22.39 -9.62 -15.22
CA ASP A 213 23.20 -10.53 -16.05
C ASP A 213 22.42 -11.72 -16.62
N MET A 214 21.14 -11.87 -16.28
CA MET A 214 20.30 -12.95 -16.81
C MET A 214 20.22 -12.88 -18.36
N TYR A 215 20.63 -13.98 -19.02
CA TYR A 215 20.54 -14.13 -20.48
C TYR A 215 19.11 -13.91 -20.99
N ASP A 216 18.96 -13.00 -21.94
CA ASP A 216 17.67 -12.55 -22.45
C ASP A 216 17.34 -13.14 -23.83
N GLU A 217 16.31 -13.99 -23.89
CA GLU A 217 15.54 -14.15 -25.13
C GLU A 217 14.62 -12.92 -25.28
N PRO A 218 14.66 -12.22 -26.44
CA PRO A 218 13.80 -11.06 -26.66
C PRO A 218 12.31 -11.43 -26.50
N SER A 219 11.59 -10.74 -25.62
CA SER A 219 10.14 -10.86 -25.58
C SER A 219 9.56 -10.46 -26.94
N HIS A 220 8.67 -11.28 -27.49
CA HIS A 220 7.90 -10.91 -28.69
C HIS A 220 7.00 -9.68 -28.45
N PHE A 221 6.74 -9.32 -27.18
CA PHE A 221 5.97 -8.16 -26.77
C PHE A 221 6.71 -7.44 -25.62
N PRO A 222 7.79 -6.70 -25.90
CA PRO A 222 8.54 -6.02 -24.87
C PRO A 222 7.70 -4.92 -24.22
N ALA A 223 7.88 -4.73 -22.91
CA ALA A 223 7.28 -3.61 -22.21
C ALA A 223 7.86 -2.28 -22.73
N PRO A 224 7.08 -1.19 -22.73
CA PRO A 224 7.58 0.13 -23.10
C PRO A 224 8.77 0.52 -22.22
N GLN A 225 9.87 0.91 -22.87
CA GLN A 225 11.09 1.32 -22.17
C GLN A 225 10.98 2.78 -21.71
N PRO A 226 11.65 3.17 -20.62
CA PRO A 226 11.81 4.58 -20.30
C PRO A 226 12.53 5.29 -21.45
N ASN A 227 12.03 6.46 -21.85
CA ASN A 227 12.69 7.34 -22.82
C ASN A 227 13.99 7.92 -22.27
#